data_AF-A0A521QI50-F1
#
_entry.id   AF-A0A521QI50-F1
#
_cell.length_a   1.000
_cell.length_b   1.000
_cell.length_c   1.000
_cell.angle_alpha   90.00
_cell.angle_beta   90.00
_cell.angle_gamma   90.00
#
_symmetry.space_group_name_H-M   'P 1'
#
loop_
_entity.id
_entity.type
_entity.pdbx_description
1 polymer ?
#
loop_
_entity_poly.entity_id
_entity_poly.type
_entity_poly.pdbx_seq_one_letter_code
_entity_poly.pdbx_strand_id
1 'polypeptide(L)'
;MNKLLGAILTMLFSLTSAAAQAAPGEQWEITYKSDMPAMPDTVTTACLPKDAEKNPGQLMKQNGSCEISDMKSSGNKTTWKMRCNTGSEESTGSGEVTYKKDSFQGVIRLSGKSQGQPLDMTENYRGKRIGTACDTDNAAVATRGMENVNDMMGMANKQMASAMAEQCEISNYRTAELISGRFFGPNAACTGKEKYACKMIAKDAPRNADVYVRLAKHDDTSDVSIAQICGIDMAGATRSICKTVDSGNYQTLADYCPAEAKAFQREVADSGSAKSPNTATDIPANSVIDGAKKLKGLFGY
;
A
#
# COMPACT_ATOMS: atom_id res chain seq x y z
N MET A 1 61.84 40.71 -56.95
CA MET A 1 62.01 39.80 -55.80
C MET A 1 60.65 39.25 -55.41
N ASN A 2 60.53 37.93 -55.52
CA ASN A 2 59.64 37.01 -54.79
C ASN A 2 58.13 37.31 -54.74
N LYS A 3 57.32 36.54 -55.50
CA LYS A 3 56.69 35.26 -55.09
C LYS A 3 55.47 35.54 -54.20
N LEU A 4 54.28 34.96 -54.33
CA LEU A 4 53.70 33.85 -55.09
C LEU A 4 52.27 33.75 -54.49
N LEU A 5 51.32 33.17 -55.22
CA LEU A 5 50.12 32.48 -54.69
C LEU A 5 49.04 33.39 -54.06
N GLY A 6 47.78 33.37 -54.50
CA GLY A 6 47.15 32.51 -55.47
C GLY A 6 45.63 32.66 -55.46
N ALA A 7 45.04 32.17 -56.55
CA ALA A 7 43.68 31.64 -56.67
C ALA A 7 42.52 32.64 -56.49
N ILE A 8 42.00 33.19 -57.59
CA ILE A 8 40.98 32.61 -58.47
C ILE A 8 39.56 32.99 -58.02
N LEU A 9 39.04 33.93 -58.80
CA LEU A 9 37.66 34.30 -59.03
C LEU A 9 36.87 33.09 -59.57
N THR A 10 36.06 32.47 -58.72
CA THR A 10 34.90 31.58 -58.98
C THR A 10 34.29 31.35 -57.59
N MET A 11 33.00 31.41 -57.28
CA MET A 11 31.83 30.93 -58.00
C MET A 11 30.59 31.25 -57.14
N LEU A 12 29.50 31.65 -57.79
CA LEU A 12 28.09 31.38 -57.44
C LEU A 12 27.51 31.75 -56.04
N PHE A 13 26.71 32.81 -56.07
CA PHE A 13 25.25 32.77 -55.84
C PHE A 13 24.67 31.38 -55.46
N SER A 14 24.32 31.17 -54.19
CA SER A 14 23.15 30.38 -53.72
C SER A 14 23.19 30.18 -52.20
N LEU A 15 22.87 31.22 -51.43
CA LEU A 15 22.39 31.05 -50.05
C LEU A 15 20.86 30.96 -50.07
N THR A 16 20.37 29.89 -50.71
CA THR A 16 19.07 29.30 -50.36
C THR A 16 19.36 27.93 -49.79
N SER A 17 19.37 27.85 -48.47
CA SER A 17 18.83 26.70 -47.78
C SER A 17 17.83 27.28 -46.81
N ALA A 18 16.58 27.35 -47.27
CA ALA A 18 15.44 27.40 -46.38
C ALA A 18 15.70 26.38 -45.27
N ALA A 19 15.62 26.81 -44.00
CA ALA A 19 15.36 25.86 -42.94
C ALA A 19 14.23 24.99 -43.45
N ALA A 20 14.49 23.70 -43.62
CA ALA A 20 13.45 22.72 -43.89
C ALA A 20 12.48 22.84 -42.72
N GLN A 21 11.44 23.65 -42.89
CA GLN A 21 10.34 23.76 -41.95
C GLN A 21 9.82 22.34 -41.87
N ALA A 22 10.09 21.67 -40.74
CA ALA A 22 9.53 20.38 -40.42
C ALA A 22 8.05 20.45 -40.80
N ALA A 23 7.58 19.54 -41.64
CA ALA A 23 6.22 19.61 -42.15
C ALA A 23 5.28 19.72 -40.94
N PRO A 24 4.49 20.81 -40.82
CA PRO A 24 3.69 21.05 -39.63
C PRO A 24 2.72 19.88 -39.48
N GLY A 25 2.81 19.22 -38.32
CA GLY A 25 1.79 18.28 -37.89
C GLY A 25 0.51 19.00 -37.56
N GLU A 26 -0.49 18.23 -37.17
CA GLU A 26 -1.77 18.75 -36.74
C GLU A 26 -2.07 18.24 -35.34
N GLN A 27 -2.68 19.11 -34.54
CA GLN A 27 -3.07 18.78 -33.18
C GLN A 27 -4.33 17.92 -33.19
N TRP A 28 -4.32 16.87 -32.38
CA TRP A 28 -5.42 15.93 -32.14
C TRP A 28 -5.69 15.82 -30.65
N GLU A 29 -6.95 15.68 -30.29
CA GLU A 29 -7.37 15.30 -28.96
C GLU A 29 -7.74 13.82 -28.98
N ILE A 30 -7.15 13.03 -28.09
CA ILE A 30 -7.35 11.59 -28.01
C ILE A 30 -7.89 11.23 -26.63
N THR A 31 -9.04 10.57 -26.61
CA THR A 31 -9.67 10.03 -25.42
C THR A 31 -9.43 8.53 -25.34
N TYR A 32 -8.96 8.04 -24.20
CA TYR A 32 -8.81 6.63 -23.89
C TYR A 32 -9.82 6.21 -22.82
N LYS A 33 -10.41 5.04 -23.01
CA LYS A 33 -11.33 4.38 -22.08
C LYS A 33 -10.87 2.94 -21.89
N SER A 34 -10.47 2.61 -20.66
CA SER A 34 -10.11 1.24 -20.29
C SER A 34 -11.32 0.55 -19.67
N ASP A 35 -11.49 -0.75 -19.93
CA ASP A 35 -12.54 -1.56 -19.30
C ASP A 35 -12.14 -2.02 -17.87
N MET A 36 -10.97 -1.60 -17.36
CA MET A 36 -10.53 -1.91 -16.00
C MET A 36 -11.30 -1.08 -14.94
N PRO A 37 -11.79 -1.72 -13.86
CA PRO A 37 -12.41 -1.00 -12.75
C PRO A 37 -11.45 0.02 -12.12
N ALA A 38 -11.98 1.20 -11.74
CA ALA A 38 -11.27 2.29 -11.05
C ALA A 38 -10.28 3.13 -11.87
N MET A 39 -10.18 2.94 -13.19
CA MET A 39 -9.38 3.82 -14.08
C MET A 39 -10.27 4.91 -14.72
N PRO A 40 -9.99 6.21 -14.52
CA PRO A 40 -10.76 7.28 -15.16
C PRO A 40 -10.45 7.38 -16.65
N ASP A 41 -11.42 7.85 -17.43
CA ASP A 41 -11.19 8.23 -18.82
C ASP A 41 -10.08 9.28 -18.90
N THR A 42 -9.09 9.06 -19.77
CA THR A 42 -7.99 10.01 -19.97
C THR A 42 -8.13 10.71 -21.31
N VAL A 43 -7.95 12.03 -21.30
CA VAL A 43 -7.93 12.86 -22.51
C VAL A 43 -6.54 13.45 -22.64
N THR A 44 -5.90 13.24 -23.78
CA THR A 44 -4.59 13.78 -24.09
C THR A 44 -4.62 14.55 -25.40
N THR A 45 -3.69 15.49 -25.55
CA THR A 45 -3.49 16.24 -26.78
C THR A 45 -2.17 15.83 -27.42
N ALA A 46 -2.20 15.66 -28.74
CA ALA A 46 -1.19 15.01 -29.54
C ALA A 46 -0.87 15.82 -30.79
N CYS A 47 0.41 16.00 -31.12
CA CYS A 47 0.80 16.48 -32.44
C CYS A 47 1.08 15.28 -33.34
N LEU A 48 0.30 15.11 -34.40
CA LEU A 48 0.47 14.00 -35.35
C LEU A 48 0.92 14.55 -36.70
N PRO A 49 1.91 13.90 -37.38
CA PRO A 49 2.18 14.18 -38.78
C PRO A 49 0.91 14.02 -39.62
N LYS A 50 0.82 14.74 -40.74
CA LYS A 50 -0.30 14.57 -41.67
C LYS A 50 -0.41 13.11 -42.11
N ASP A 51 -1.64 12.59 -42.09
CA ASP A 51 -1.99 11.21 -42.39
C ASP A 51 -1.42 10.14 -41.43
N ALA A 52 -0.75 10.54 -40.34
CA ALA A 52 -0.23 9.59 -39.35
C ALA A 52 -1.33 8.78 -38.67
N GLU A 53 -2.56 9.31 -38.60
CA GLU A 53 -3.72 8.58 -38.11
C GLU A 53 -3.92 7.29 -38.89
N LYS A 54 -3.66 7.28 -40.21
CA LYS A 54 -3.87 6.14 -41.12
C LYS A 54 -2.82 5.03 -40.96
N ASN A 55 -1.78 5.27 -40.17
CA ASN A 55 -0.73 4.29 -39.91
C ASN A 55 -0.68 3.98 -38.41
N PRO A 56 -1.29 2.87 -37.95
CA PRO A 56 -1.25 2.46 -36.56
C PRO A 56 0.18 2.38 -35.99
N GLY A 57 1.15 1.98 -36.81
CA GLY A 57 2.55 1.97 -36.42
C GLY A 57 3.10 3.36 -36.09
N GLN A 58 2.64 4.42 -36.75
CA GLN A 58 3.03 5.79 -36.39
C GLN A 58 2.36 6.29 -35.11
N LEU A 59 1.13 5.86 -34.83
CA LEU A 59 0.46 6.16 -33.56
C LEU A 59 1.15 5.44 -32.39
N MET A 60 1.65 4.21 -32.61
CA MET A 60 2.19 3.33 -31.56
C MET A 60 3.73 3.27 -31.50
N LYS A 61 4.43 4.04 -32.34
CA LYS A 61 5.90 3.97 -32.57
C LYS A 61 6.79 4.15 -31.33
N GLN A 62 6.22 4.50 -30.19
CA GLN A 62 6.92 4.87 -28.97
C GLN A 62 6.62 3.92 -27.79
N ASN A 63 5.70 2.96 -27.94
CA ASN A 63 5.52 1.89 -26.95
C ASN A 63 6.64 0.86 -27.15
N GLY A 64 7.66 0.90 -26.29
CA GLY A 64 8.86 0.07 -26.36
C GLY A 64 8.64 -1.31 -26.98
N SER A 65 9.42 -1.61 -28.02
CA SER A 65 9.53 -2.92 -28.68
C SER A 65 8.20 -3.62 -29.06
N CYS A 66 7.15 -2.86 -29.39
CA CYS A 66 5.94 -3.42 -30.00
C CYS A 66 6.10 -3.59 -31.52
N GLU A 67 6.24 -4.82 -32.00
CA GLU A 67 6.24 -5.16 -33.42
C GLU A 67 4.81 -5.30 -33.95
N ILE A 68 4.48 -4.52 -34.98
CA ILE A 68 3.19 -4.60 -35.68
C ILE A 68 3.30 -5.64 -36.80
N SER A 69 2.31 -6.53 -36.89
CA SER A 69 2.18 -7.54 -37.96
C SER A 69 0.75 -7.65 -38.44
N ASP A 70 0.52 -8.41 -39.52
CA ASP A 70 -0.81 -8.71 -40.07
C ASP A 70 -1.69 -7.48 -40.32
N MET A 71 -1.08 -6.36 -40.73
CA MET A 71 -1.80 -5.12 -40.99
C MET A 71 -2.64 -5.25 -42.27
N LYS A 72 -3.94 -4.97 -42.15
CA LYS A 72 -4.90 -5.02 -43.25
C LYS A 72 -5.76 -3.76 -43.23
N SER A 73 -5.79 -3.05 -44.35
CA SER A 73 -6.66 -1.88 -44.53
C SER A 73 -7.74 -2.19 -45.55
N SER A 74 -9.00 -1.91 -45.19
CA SER A 74 -10.16 -2.05 -46.08
C SER A 74 -11.05 -0.82 -45.91
N GLY A 75 -11.15 -0.01 -46.96
CA GLY A 75 -11.86 1.27 -46.92
C GLY A 75 -11.28 2.19 -45.83
N ASN A 76 -12.12 2.54 -44.85
CA ASN A 76 -11.74 3.38 -43.73
C ASN A 76 -11.38 2.59 -42.46
N LYS A 77 -11.28 1.26 -42.52
CA LYS A 77 -10.93 0.41 -41.38
C LYS A 77 -9.55 -0.20 -41.56
N THR A 78 -8.74 -0.18 -40.51
CA THR A 78 -7.46 -0.90 -40.45
C THR A 78 -7.45 -1.84 -39.26
N THR A 79 -6.98 -3.06 -39.46
CA THR A 79 -6.74 -4.04 -38.40
C THR A 79 -5.27 -4.45 -38.39
N TRP A 80 -4.75 -4.81 -37.23
CA TRP A 80 -3.38 -5.28 -37.09
C TRP A 80 -3.26 -6.22 -35.89
N LYS A 81 -2.15 -6.96 -35.85
CA LYS A 81 -1.67 -7.63 -34.66
C LYS A 81 -0.42 -6.92 -34.14
N MET A 82 -0.15 -7.09 -32.86
CA MET A 82 1.06 -6.59 -32.23
C MET A 82 1.66 -7.64 -31.32
N ARG A 83 2.98 -7.60 -31.18
CA ARG A 83 3.73 -8.31 -30.13
C ARG A 83 4.63 -7.30 -29.45
N CYS A 84 4.50 -7.16 -28.14
CA CYS A 84 5.30 -6.24 -27.35
C CYS A 84 6.20 -7.02 -26.40
N ASN A 85 7.48 -6.70 -26.43
CA ASN A 85 8.49 -7.31 -25.57
C ASN A 85 9.02 -6.28 -24.57
N THR A 86 8.67 -6.44 -23.29
CA THR A 86 9.11 -5.54 -22.22
C THR A 86 9.98 -6.34 -21.24
N GLY A 87 11.31 -6.16 -21.34
CA GLY A 87 12.25 -6.95 -20.54
C GLY A 87 12.19 -8.44 -20.89
N SER A 88 11.86 -9.29 -19.92
CA SER A 88 11.67 -10.74 -20.11
C SER A 88 10.21 -11.16 -20.34
N GLU A 89 9.28 -10.20 -20.38
CA GLU A 89 7.86 -10.48 -20.51
C GLU A 89 7.38 -10.18 -21.94
N GLU A 90 6.71 -11.17 -22.53
CA GLU A 90 6.08 -11.04 -23.85
C GLU A 90 4.58 -10.84 -23.68
N SER A 91 4.03 -9.91 -24.47
CA SER A 91 2.59 -9.73 -24.61
C SER A 91 2.20 -9.68 -26.08
N THR A 92 1.01 -10.18 -26.37
CA THR A 92 0.44 -10.18 -27.71
C THR A 92 -0.83 -9.36 -27.73
N GLY A 93 -1.14 -8.77 -28.88
CA GLY A 93 -2.36 -8.00 -29.01
C GLY A 93 -2.88 -7.95 -30.43
N SER A 94 -4.08 -7.41 -30.53
CA SER A 94 -4.72 -7.06 -31.79
C SER A 94 -5.38 -5.70 -31.66
N GLY A 95 -5.44 -4.96 -32.76
CA GLY A 95 -6.12 -3.69 -32.80
C GLY A 95 -6.97 -3.55 -34.05
N GLU A 96 -8.01 -2.73 -33.91
CA GLU A 96 -8.74 -2.21 -35.04
C GLU A 96 -8.95 -0.71 -34.87
N VAL A 97 -9.00 -0.01 -35.98
CA VAL A 97 -9.28 1.42 -36.02
C VAL A 97 -10.12 1.73 -37.23
N THR A 98 -11.11 2.59 -37.05
CA THR A 98 -11.98 3.11 -38.09
C THR A 98 -11.78 4.61 -38.18
N TYR A 99 -11.46 5.07 -39.38
CA TYR A 99 -11.15 6.46 -39.70
C TYR A 99 -12.36 7.19 -40.27
N LYS A 100 -12.44 8.47 -39.96
CA LYS A 100 -13.31 9.47 -40.59
C LYS A 100 -12.42 10.66 -40.99
N LYS A 101 -13.02 11.67 -41.62
CA LYS A 101 -12.30 12.85 -42.13
C LYS A 101 -11.51 13.59 -41.02
N ASP A 102 -12.13 13.74 -39.86
CA ASP A 102 -11.68 14.57 -38.74
C ASP A 102 -11.67 13.81 -37.41
N SER A 103 -11.85 12.50 -37.44
CA SER A 103 -11.93 11.67 -36.25
C SER A 103 -11.52 10.24 -36.52
N PHE A 104 -11.13 9.53 -35.49
CA PHE A 104 -10.92 8.08 -35.53
C PHE A 104 -11.42 7.43 -34.25
N GLN A 105 -11.74 6.15 -34.33
CA GLN A 105 -12.08 5.33 -33.18
C GLN A 105 -11.41 3.96 -33.33
N GLY A 106 -10.85 3.44 -32.26
CA GLY A 106 -10.22 2.13 -32.29
C GLY A 106 -10.38 1.39 -30.99
N VAL A 107 -10.06 0.10 -31.06
CA VAL A 107 -9.96 -0.78 -29.91
C VAL A 107 -8.63 -1.52 -29.98
N ILE A 108 -7.99 -1.68 -28.84
CA ILE A 108 -6.79 -2.50 -28.66
C ILE A 108 -7.15 -3.59 -27.66
N ARG A 109 -6.79 -4.83 -27.99
CA ARG A 109 -6.88 -5.97 -27.09
C ARG A 109 -5.49 -6.51 -26.84
N LEU A 110 -5.11 -6.62 -25.59
CA LEU A 110 -3.80 -7.09 -25.14
C LEU A 110 -3.98 -8.27 -24.21
N SER A 111 -3.17 -9.31 -24.42
CA SER A 111 -3.10 -10.48 -23.57
C SER A 111 -1.65 -10.89 -23.33
N GLY A 112 -1.36 -11.38 -22.11
CA GLY A 112 -0.02 -11.84 -21.76
C GLY A 112 0.23 -11.83 -20.25
N LYS A 113 1.43 -11.44 -19.86
CA LYS A 113 1.81 -11.25 -18.46
C LYS A 113 2.45 -9.88 -18.27
N SER A 114 2.19 -9.27 -17.12
CA SER A 114 2.86 -8.06 -16.67
C SER A 114 3.21 -8.18 -15.20
N GLN A 115 4.48 -7.99 -14.85
CA GLN A 115 5.02 -8.15 -13.49
C GLN A 115 4.63 -9.49 -12.83
N GLY A 116 4.65 -10.57 -13.62
CA GLY A 116 4.27 -11.91 -13.18
C GLY A 116 2.76 -12.17 -13.02
N GLN A 117 1.90 -11.18 -13.23
CA GLN A 117 0.44 -11.33 -13.18
C GLN A 117 -0.15 -11.51 -14.59
N PRO A 118 -1.25 -12.28 -14.75
CA PRO A 118 -1.94 -12.37 -16.03
C PRO A 118 -2.53 -11.01 -16.43
N LEU A 119 -2.28 -10.60 -17.67
CA LEU A 119 -2.82 -9.38 -18.26
C LEU A 119 -3.82 -9.77 -19.35
N ASP A 120 -5.06 -9.32 -19.22
CA ASP A 120 -6.07 -9.31 -20.28
C ASP A 120 -6.76 -7.96 -20.24
N MET A 121 -6.58 -7.16 -21.29
CA MET A 121 -7.02 -5.78 -21.32
C MET A 121 -7.63 -5.44 -22.68
N THR A 122 -8.79 -4.78 -22.62
CA THR A 122 -9.39 -4.10 -23.77
C THR A 122 -9.38 -2.59 -23.51
N GLU A 123 -8.85 -1.84 -24.46
CA GLU A 123 -8.75 -0.39 -24.42
C GLU A 123 -9.44 0.20 -25.65
N ASN A 124 -10.44 1.05 -25.41
CA ASN A 124 -11.13 1.80 -26.45
C ASN A 124 -10.54 3.20 -26.53
N TYR A 125 -10.27 3.70 -27.72
CA TYR A 125 -9.74 5.05 -27.88
C TYR A 125 -10.40 5.77 -29.04
N ARG A 126 -10.50 7.10 -28.94
CA ARG A 126 -11.09 7.96 -29.97
C ARG A 126 -10.26 9.22 -30.13
N GLY A 127 -9.99 9.60 -31.38
CA GLY A 127 -9.31 10.83 -31.71
C GLY A 127 -10.23 11.81 -32.43
N LYS A 128 -10.06 13.11 -32.14
CA LYS A 128 -10.69 14.22 -32.85
C LYS A 128 -9.62 15.21 -33.30
N ARG A 129 -9.66 15.59 -34.59
CA ARG A 129 -8.75 16.58 -35.18
C ARG A 129 -9.10 17.96 -34.61
N ILE A 130 -8.11 18.59 -33.97
CA ILE A 130 -8.20 19.99 -33.50
C ILE A 130 -7.72 20.94 -34.60
N GLY A 131 -6.74 20.50 -35.40
CA GLY A 131 -6.36 21.17 -36.66
C GLY A 131 -5.39 22.35 -36.49
N THR A 132 -4.97 22.67 -35.26
CA THR A 132 -3.88 23.61 -35.00
C THR A 132 -2.56 23.02 -35.50
N ALA A 133 -1.80 23.79 -36.29
CA ALA A 133 -0.47 23.38 -36.72
C ALA A 133 0.46 23.22 -35.51
N CYS A 134 1.28 22.17 -35.51
CA CYS A 134 2.20 21.87 -34.41
C CYS A 134 3.49 21.21 -34.93
N ASP A 135 4.56 21.30 -34.16
CA ASP A 135 5.86 20.70 -34.51
C ASP A 135 5.88 19.22 -34.11
N THR A 136 6.23 18.35 -35.06
CA THR A 136 6.14 16.87 -34.91
C THR A 136 7.36 16.23 -34.26
N ASP A 137 8.36 17.03 -33.86
CA ASP A 137 9.61 16.56 -33.26
C ASP A 137 9.41 15.79 -31.93
N ASN A 138 8.21 15.86 -31.33
CA ASN A 138 7.80 15.13 -30.14
C ASN A 138 6.47 14.37 -30.30
N ALA A 139 6.21 13.77 -31.47
CA ALA A 139 5.00 12.97 -31.76
C ALA A 139 4.97 11.60 -31.01
N ALA A 140 5.22 11.59 -29.70
CA ALA A 140 5.10 10.45 -28.80
C ALA A 140 3.73 10.48 -28.12
N VAL A 141 2.75 9.78 -28.69
CA VAL A 141 1.34 9.97 -28.34
C VAL A 141 0.63 8.73 -27.79
N ALA A 142 1.09 7.50 -28.05
CA ALA A 142 0.48 6.32 -27.39
C ALA A 142 1.13 5.96 -26.04
N THR A 143 2.32 6.49 -25.74
CA THR A 143 3.15 5.97 -24.65
C THR A 143 2.92 6.68 -23.34
N ARG A 144 2.61 7.98 -23.35
CA ARG A 144 2.34 8.70 -22.10
C ARG A 144 1.15 8.13 -21.34
N GLY A 145 0.15 7.57 -22.01
CA GLY A 145 -0.97 6.90 -21.34
C GLY A 145 -0.50 5.69 -20.52
N MET A 146 0.30 4.80 -21.12
CA MET A 146 0.77 3.57 -20.48
C MET A 146 1.99 3.79 -19.57
N GLU A 147 2.90 4.72 -19.91
CA GLU A 147 3.99 5.17 -19.03
C GLU A 147 3.42 5.83 -17.78
N ASN A 148 2.44 6.74 -17.90
CA ASN A 148 1.81 7.32 -16.72
C ASN A 148 1.10 6.27 -15.88
N VAL A 149 0.51 5.23 -16.48
CA VAL A 149 -0.13 4.14 -15.72
C VAL A 149 0.90 3.22 -15.06
N ASN A 150 1.97 2.85 -15.76
CA ASN A 150 3.03 2.01 -15.20
C ASN A 150 3.85 2.76 -14.14
N ASP A 151 4.09 4.05 -14.34
CA ASP A 151 4.72 4.93 -13.36
C ASP A 151 3.77 5.22 -12.19
N MET A 152 2.47 5.43 -12.43
CA MET A 152 1.48 5.59 -11.36
C MET A 152 1.32 4.31 -10.56
N MET A 153 1.27 3.14 -11.20
CA MET A 153 1.26 1.84 -10.52
C MET A 153 2.58 1.57 -9.80
N GLY A 154 3.72 1.92 -10.40
CA GLY A 154 5.04 1.80 -9.79
C GLY A 154 5.20 2.71 -8.56
N MET A 155 4.71 3.94 -8.64
CA MET A 155 4.65 4.87 -7.51
C MET A 155 3.66 4.40 -6.45
N ALA A 156 2.47 3.93 -6.83
CA ALA A 156 1.49 3.38 -5.89
C ALA A 156 2.03 2.14 -5.18
N ASN A 157 2.72 1.24 -5.90
CA ASN A 157 3.34 0.05 -5.32
C ASN A 157 4.50 0.42 -4.40
N LYS A 158 5.34 1.40 -4.78
CA LYS A 158 6.40 1.93 -3.89
C LYS A 158 5.84 2.62 -2.66
N GLN A 159 4.78 3.41 -2.79
CA GLN A 159 4.08 4.05 -1.68
C GLN A 159 3.46 3.01 -0.75
N MET A 160 2.77 2.02 -1.31
CA MET A 160 2.19 0.91 -0.53
C MET A 160 3.28 0.10 0.17
N ALA A 161 4.39 -0.22 -0.50
CA ALA A 161 5.53 -0.91 0.10
C ALA A 161 6.18 -0.08 1.22
N SER A 162 6.31 1.23 1.05
CA SER A 162 6.84 2.13 2.11
C SER A 162 5.91 2.25 3.30
N ALA A 163 4.59 2.36 3.07
CA ALA A 163 3.59 2.39 4.13
C ALA A 163 3.50 1.06 4.88
N MET A 164 3.63 -0.07 4.17
CA MET A 164 3.73 -1.39 4.79
C MET A 164 5.02 -1.56 5.59
N ALA A 165 6.16 -1.07 5.09
CA ALA A 165 7.42 -1.11 5.81
C ALA A 165 7.36 -0.32 7.12
N GLU A 166 6.75 0.86 7.12
CA GLU A 166 6.54 1.67 8.33
C GLU A 166 5.66 0.94 9.37
N GLN A 167 4.62 0.23 8.92
CA GLN A 167 3.79 -0.60 9.79
C GLN A 167 4.50 -1.85 10.35
N CYS A 168 5.71 -2.15 9.88
CA CYS A 168 6.52 -3.26 10.35
C CYS A 168 7.72 -2.81 11.19
N GLU A 169 7.79 -1.52 11.55
CA GLU A 169 8.82 -1.01 12.45
C GLU A 169 8.54 -1.41 13.91
N ILE A 170 9.30 -2.40 14.39
CA ILE A 170 9.12 -3.01 15.71
C ILE A 170 9.21 -1.98 16.86
N SER A 171 9.98 -0.90 16.68
CA SER A 171 10.12 0.15 17.69
C SER A 171 8.81 0.87 18.02
N ASN A 172 7.81 0.78 17.15
CA ASN A 172 6.50 1.42 17.33
C ASN A 172 5.52 0.55 18.15
N TYR A 173 5.92 -0.66 18.55
CA TYR A 173 5.07 -1.62 19.23
C TYR A 173 5.52 -1.90 20.65
N ARG A 174 4.55 -2.06 21.55
CA ARG A 174 4.78 -2.67 22.86
C ARG A 174 5.07 -4.15 22.68
N THR A 175 5.86 -4.75 23.57
CA THR A 175 6.22 -6.17 23.47
C THR A 175 5.01 -7.09 23.35
N ALA A 176 3.90 -6.79 24.04
CA ALA A 176 2.67 -7.58 23.94
C ALA A 176 2.00 -7.50 22.55
N GLU A 177 2.17 -6.41 21.81
CA GLU A 177 1.60 -6.23 20.46
C GLU A 177 2.39 -7.00 19.38
N LEU A 178 3.65 -7.33 19.69
CA LEU A 178 4.48 -8.20 18.85
C LEU A 178 3.98 -9.64 18.83
N ILE A 179 3.20 -10.06 19.83
CA ILE A 179 2.57 -11.37 19.92
C ILE A 179 1.31 -11.37 19.03
N SER A 180 1.53 -11.42 17.71
CA SER A 180 0.46 -11.41 16.72
C SER A 180 0.84 -12.08 15.41
N GLY A 181 -0.19 -12.49 14.66
CA GLY A 181 -0.05 -13.02 13.29
C GLY A 181 0.49 -12.01 12.28
N ARG A 182 0.71 -10.74 12.66
CA ARG A 182 1.40 -9.74 11.83
C ARG A 182 2.89 -10.06 11.71
N PHE A 183 3.49 -10.56 12.79
CA PHE A 183 4.93 -10.87 12.86
C PHE A 183 5.22 -12.36 12.79
N PHE A 184 4.25 -13.22 13.09
CA PHE A 184 4.45 -14.67 13.17
C PHE A 184 3.47 -15.43 12.28
N GLY A 185 3.95 -16.55 11.71
CA GLY A 185 3.14 -17.49 10.93
C GLY A 185 3.33 -17.38 9.41
N PRO A 186 2.71 -18.29 8.64
CA PRO A 186 2.93 -18.40 7.19
C PRO A 186 2.42 -17.19 6.39
N ASN A 187 1.48 -16.43 6.95
CA ASN A 187 0.88 -15.24 6.33
C ASN A 187 1.31 -13.94 7.03
N ALA A 188 2.46 -13.94 7.72
CA ALA A 188 2.94 -12.76 8.42
C ALA A 188 3.20 -11.60 7.44
N ALA A 189 2.61 -10.44 7.72
CA ALA A 189 2.79 -9.24 6.91
C ALA A 189 4.19 -8.61 7.10
N CYS A 190 4.78 -8.79 8.28
CA CYS A 190 6.06 -8.21 8.67
C CYS A 190 7.17 -9.27 8.74
N THR A 191 7.57 -9.77 7.58
CA THR A 191 8.62 -10.80 7.45
C THR A 191 10.01 -10.26 7.82
N GLY A 192 10.87 -11.12 8.37
CA GLY A 192 12.27 -10.80 8.71
C GLY A 192 12.45 -10.06 10.04
N LYS A 193 11.37 -9.85 10.79
CA LYS A 193 11.34 -9.15 12.09
C LYS A 193 11.20 -10.11 13.29
N GLU A 194 10.97 -11.40 13.02
CA GLU A 194 10.65 -12.46 13.98
C GLU A 194 11.73 -12.59 15.06
N LYS A 195 13.01 -12.58 14.66
CA LYS A 195 14.13 -12.72 15.59
C LYS A 195 14.16 -11.62 16.65
N TYR A 196 13.88 -10.38 16.25
CA TYR A 196 13.86 -9.26 17.18
C TYR A 196 12.60 -9.29 18.05
N ALA A 197 11.44 -9.62 17.47
CA ALA A 197 10.21 -9.83 18.23
C ALA A 197 10.40 -10.93 19.29
N CYS A 198 10.95 -12.09 18.92
CA CYS A 198 11.30 -13.17 19.84
C CYS A 198 12.22 -12.70 20.97
N LYS A 199 13.24 -11.89 20.66
CA LYS A 199 14.14 -11.33 21.68
C LYS A 199 13.38 -10.48 22.70
N MET A 200 12.45 -9.64 22.25
CA MET A 200 11.66 -8.78 23.15
C MET A 200 10.68 -9.61 23.98
N ILE A 201 9.96 -10.54 23.35
CA ILE A 201 8.99 -11.42 24.01
C ILE A 201 9.69 -12.29 25.06
N ALA A 202 10.78 -12.98 24.70
CA ALA A 202 11.54 -13.82 25.62
C ALA A 202 12.10 -13.03 26.82
N LYS A 203 12.48 -11.77 26.57
CA LYS A 203 12.99 -10.87 27.60
C LYS A 203 11.90 -10.43 28.60
N ASP A 204 10.66 -10.26 28.17
CA ASP A 204 9.59 -9.67 29.00
C ASP A 204 8.60 -10.70 29.55
N ALA A 205 8.39 -11.83 28.86
CA ALA A 205 7.51 -12.91 29.32
C ALA A 205 7.71 -13.36 30.79
N PRO A 206 8.94 -13.49 31.34
CA PRO A 206 9.10 -13.94 32.72
C PRO A 206 8.81 -12.87 33.80
N ARG A 207 8.51 -11.62 33.41
CA ARG A 207 8.43 -10.48 34.35
C ARG A 207 7.36 -9.43 34.05
N ASN A 208 6.64 -9.56 32.93
CA ASN A 208 5.58 -8.66 32.53
C ASN A 208 4.30 -9.48 32.34
N ALA A 209 3.33 -9.29 33.23
CA ALA A 209 2.10 -10.07 33.27
C ALA A 209 1.29 -9.95 31.97
N ASP A 210 1.23 -8.77 31.36
CA ASP A 210 0.52 -8.54 30.09
C ASP A 210 1.17 -9.33 28.95
N VAL A 211 2.50 -9.28 28.84
CA VAL A 211 3.26 -10.05 27.82
C VAL A 211 3.09 -11.55 28.03
N TYR A 212 3.21 -12.02 29.27
CA TYR A 212 3.05 -13.44 29.61
C TYR A 212 1.66 -13.95 29.24
N VAL A 213 0.61 -13.28 29.70
CA VAL A 213 -0.78 -13.69 29.44
C VAL A 213 -1.11 -13.62 27.96
N ARG A 214 -0.65 -12.57 27.26
CA ARG A 214 -0.84 -12.46 25.82
C ARG A 214 -0.18 -13.60 25.07
N LEU A 215 1.04 -13.99 25.46
CA LEU A 215 1.77 -15.11 24.85
C LEU A 215 1.09 -16.44 25.13
N ALA A 216 0.78 -16.72 26.39
CA ALA A 216 0.11 -17.96 26.79
C ALA A 216 -1.24 -18.11 26.08
N LYS A 217 -2.06 -17.07 26.09
CA LYS A 217 -3.35 -17.08 25.40
C LYS A 217 -3.23 -17.22 23.90
N HIS A 218 -2.25 -16.56 23.27
CA HIS A 218 -2.04 -16.71 21.83
C HIS A 218 -1.67 -18.15 21.49
N ASP A 219 -0.73 -18.74 22.21
CA ASP A 219 -0.29 -20.12 21.98
C ASP A 219 -1.37 -21.16 22.29
N ASP A 220 -2.28 -20.88 23.23
CA ASP A 220 -3.43 -21.74 23.53
C ASP A 220 -4.55 -21.67 22.46
N THR A 221 -4.65 -20.55 21.73
CA THR A 221 -5.79 -20.26 20.84
C THR A 221 -5.44 -20.14 19.36
N SER A 222 -4.15 -20.21 19.01
CA SER A 222 -3.65 -20.08 17.64
C SER A 222 -3.01 -21.38 17.16
N ASP A 223 -3.13 -21.65 15.86
CA ASP A 223 -2.39 -22.74 15.19
C ASP A 223 -0.88 -22.48 15.16
N VAL A 224 -0.45 -21.25 15.45
CA VAL A 224 0.95 -20.82 15.45
C VAL A 224 1.40 -20.57 16.89
N SER A 225 2.22 -21.48 17.43
CA SER A 225 2.86 -21.28 18.73
C SER A 225 4.07 -20.36 18.59
N ILE A 226 3.94 -19.14 19.11
CA ILE A 226 5.01 -18.15 19.12
C ILE A 226 6.08 -18.56 20.13
N ALA A 227 5.71 -19.18 21.27
CA ALA A 227 6.70 -19.66 22.23
C ALA A 227 7.58 -20.76 21.63
N GLN A 228 7.02 -21.68 20.84
CA GLN A 228 7.81 -22.69 20.13
C GLN A 228 8.70 -22.07 19.07
N ILE A 229 8.19 -21.15 18.24
CA ILE A 229 8.98 -20.45 17.21
C ILE A 229 10.15 -19.70 17.83
N CYS A 230 9.92 -19.04 18.97
CA CYS A 230 10.92 -18.23 19.65
C CYS A 230 11.81 -19.02 20.63
N GLY A 231 11.56 -20.32 20.85
CA GLY A 231 12.29 -21.13 21.82
C GLY A 231 12.14 -20.66 23.27
N ILE A 232 10.96 -20.14 23.64
CA ILE A 232 10.69 -19.61 24.97
C ILE A 232 10.29 -20.77 25.91
N ASP A 233 11.02 -20.91 27.01
CA ASP A 233 10.66 -21.83 28.10
C ASP A 233 9.45 -21.28 28.86
N MET A 234 8.24 -21.64 28.41
CA MET A 234 7.00 -21.20 29.06
C MET A 234 6.90 -21.69 30.51
N ALA A 235 7.36 -22.91 30.81
CA ALA A 235 7.33 -23.41 32.18
C ALA A 235 8.26 -22.59 33.11
N GLY A 236 9.44 -22.20 32.61
CA GLY A 236 10.35 -21.28 33.29
C GLY A 236 9.80 -19.87 33.43
N ALA A 237 9.12 -19.37 32.41
CA ALA A 237 8.43 -18.09 32.45
C ALA A 237 7.29 -18.10 33.48
N THR A 238 6.48 -19.15 33.54
CA THR A 238 5.41 -19.33 34.55
C THR A 238 5.99 -19.28 35.96
N ARG A 239 7.05 -20.06 36.25
CA ARG A 239 7.70 -20.05 37.57
C ARG A 239 8.24 -18.68 37.96
N SER A 240 8.64 -17.86 36.99
CA SER A 240 9.17 -16.52 37.22
C SER A 240 8.05 -15.51 37.42
N ILE A 241 7.02 -15.52 36.57
CA ILE A 241 5.93 -14.55 36.61
C ILE A 241 5.04 -14.74 37.83
N CYS A 242 4.80 -15.98 38.29
CA CYS A 242 3.99 -16.22 39.49
C CYS A 242 4.61 -15.63 40.77
N LYS A 243 5.94 -15.44 40.80
CA LYS A 243 6.61 -14.75 41.90
C LYS A 243 6.38 -13.24 41.91
N THR A 244 5.81 -12.68 40.84
CA THR A 244 5.53 -11.25 40.67
C THR A 244 4.09 -10.88 40.98
N VAL A 245 3.28 -11.83 41.47
CA VAL A 245 1.87 -11.59 41.82
C VAL A 245 1.75 -10.52 42.89
N ASP A 246 1.00 -9.46 42.59
CA ASP A 246 0.76 -8.31 43.46
C ASP A 246 -0.63 -7.69 43.23
N SER A 247 -0.90 -6.56 43.89
CA SER A 247 -2.18 -5.83 43.78
C SER A 247 -2.53 -5.40 42.37
N GLY A 248 -1.54 -5.17 41.51
CA GLY A 248 -1.72 -4.67 40.15
C GLY A 248 -1.99 -5.77 39.12
N ASN A 249 -1.66 -7.03 39.43
CA ASN A 249 -1.68 -8.10 38.42
C ASN A 249 -2.32 -9.42 38.88
N TYR A 250 -2.69 -9.58 40.15
CA TYR A 250 -3.20 -10.86 40.67
C TYR A 250 -4.42 -11.40 39.92
N GLN A 251 -5.30 -10.52 39.43
CA GLN A 251 -6.46 -10.93 38.63
C GLN A 251 -6.03 -11.43 37.25
N THR A 252 -5.12 -10.72 36.59
CA THR A 252 -4.58 -11.07 35.28
C THR A 252 -3.84 -12.41 35.31
N LEU A 253 -3.16 -12.70 36.42
CA LEU A 253 -2.39 -13.93 36.60
C LEU A 253 -3.19 -15.08 37.25
N ALA A 254 -4.45 -14.88 37.63
CA ALA A 254 -5.20 -15.87 38.42
C ALA A 254 -5.31 -17.25 37.76
N ASP A 255 -5.52 -17.29 36.44
CA ASP A 255 -5.66 -18.54 35.69
C ASP A 255 -4.32 -19.28 35.51
N TYR A 256 -3.21 -18.56 35.58
CA TYR A 256 -1.86 -19.09 35.34
C TYR A 256 -1.05 -19.31 36.63
N CYS A 257 -1.40 -18.59 37.69
CA CYS A 257 -0.75 -18.60 39.01
C CYS A 257 -1.82 -18.69 40.14
N PRO A 258 -2.67 -19.73 40.14
CA PRO A 258 -3.84 -19.77 41.02
C PRO A 258 -3.48 -19.85 42.51
N ALA A 259 -2.34 -20.47 42.86
CA ALA A 259 -1.89 -20.58 44.24
C ALA A 259 -1.45 -19.21 44.78
N GLU A 260 -0.65 -18.49 44.00
CA GLU A 260 -0.09 -17.19 44.35
C GLU A 260 -1.17 -16.11 44.37
N ALA A 261 -2.07 -16.09 43.39
CA ALA A 261 -3.20 -15.16 43.36
C ALA A 261 -4.13 -15.35 44.57
N LYS A 262 -4.41 -16.60 44.96
CA LYS A 262 -5.22 -16.92 46.14
C LYS A 262 -4.50 -16.57 47.45
N ALA A 263 -3.17 -16.77 47.52
CA ALA A 263 -2.37 -16.36 48.66
C ALA A 263 -2.41 -14.84 48.84
N PHE A 264 -2.19 -14.08 47.76
CA PHE A 264 -2.28 -12.63 47.77
C PHE A 264 -3.66 -12.13 48.23
N GLN A 265 -4.75 -12.72 47.72
CA GLN A 265 -6.12 -12.36 48.13
C GLN A 265 -6.36 -12.56 49.64
N ARG A 266 -5.80 -13.61 50.23
CA ARG A 266 -5.91 -13.86 51.68
C ARG A 266 -5.15 -12.81 52.49
N GLU A 267 -3.93 -12.46 52.06
CA GLU A 267 -3.14 -11.40 52.70
C GLU A 267 -3.85 -10.04 52.67
N VAL A 268 -4.51 -9.71 51.55
CA VAL A 268 -5.31 -8.48 51.43
C VAL A 268 -6.55 -8.52 52.35
N ALA A 269 -7.22 -9.67 52.47
CA ALA A 269 -8.36 -9.82 53.37
C ALA A 269 -7.94 -9.67 54.84
N ASP A 270 -6.84 -10.30 55.25
CA ASP A 270 -6.34 -10.25 56.62
C ASP A 270 -5.82 -8.85 57.00
N SER A 271 -5.17 -8.15 56.06
CA SER A 271 -4.72 -6.76 56.26
C SER A 271 -5.87 -5.74 56.24
N GLY A 272 -6.96 -6.03 55.54
CA GLY A 272 -8.21 -5.25 55.58
C GLY A 272 -8.96 -5.40 56.92
N SER A 273 -8.85 -6.54 57.58
CA SER A 273 -9.41 -6.78 58.93
C SER A 273 -8.58 -6.16 60.07
N ALA A 274 -7.32 -5.78 59.84
CA ALA A 274 -6.44 -5.20 60.86
C ALA A 274 -6.60 -3.68 61.08
N LYS A 275 -7.50 -3.00 60.35
CA LYS A 275 -7.89 -1.60 60.60
C LYS A 275 -9.35 -1.49 61.05
N SER A 276 -9.64 -2.02 62.22
CA SER A 276 -10.64 -1.43 63.12
C SER A 276 -10.05 -1.42 64.53
N PRO A 277 -9.54 -0.28 65.03
CA PRO A 277 -9.29 -0.15 66.44
C PRO A 277 -10.65 -0.24 67.13
N ASN A 278 -10.86 -1.32 67.88
CA ASN A 278 -11.89 -1.38 68.90
C ASN A 278 -11.79 -0.13 69.77
N THR A 279 -12.64 0.86 69.50
CA THR A 279 -13.02 1.82 70.53
C THR A 279 -14.14 1.15 71.30
N ALA A 280 -13.75 0.24 72.19
CA ALA A 280 -14.60 -0.16 73.31
C ALA A 280 -14.71 1.08 74.22
N THR A 281 -15.71 1.91 73.96
CA THR A 281 -16.22 2.85 74.96
C THR A 281 -17.50 2.26 75.53
N ASP A 282 -17.39 1.75 76.75
CA ASP A 282 -18.49 1.60 77.69
C ASP A 282 -19.35 2.87 77.66
N ILE A 283 -20.61 2.74 77.25
CA ILE A 283 -21.65 3.72 77.56
C ILE A 283 -22.84 2.97 78.17
N PRO A 284 -23.28 3.33 79.39
CA PRO A 284 -24.39 2.68 80.06
C PRO A 284 -25.68 2.91 79.29
N ALA A 285 -26.51 1.87 79.21
CA ALA A 285 -27.89 1.96 78.75
C ALA A 285 -28.65 2.94 79.64
N ASN A 286 -28.78 4.21 79.24
CA ASN A 286 -29.76 5.18 79.74
C ASN A 286 -29.75 6.58 79.06
N SER A 287 -29.35 6.71 77.78
CA SER A 287 -29.48 8.00 77.06
C SER A 287 -30.24 7.94 75.73
N VAL A 288 -30.87 6.81 75.42
CA VAL A 288 -31.73 6.66 74.21
C VAL A 288 -33.14 7.24 74.42
N ILE A 289 -33.44 7.80 75.60
CA ILE A 289 -34.76 8.38 75.92
C ILE A 289 -34.60 9.87 76.29
N ASP A 290 -34.11 10.70 75.38
CA ASP A 290 -34.38 12.15 75.44
C ASP A 290 -34.26 12.91 74.10
N GLY A 291 -33.85 12.25 73.02
CA GLY A 291 -33.98 12.79 71.66
C GLY A 291 -35.38 12.63 71.05
N ALA A 292 -36.17 11.66 71.53
CA ALA A 292 -37.46 11.27 70.93
C ALA A 292 -38.67 12.11 71.40
N LYS A 293 -38.48 13.12 72.26
CA LYS A 293 -39.56 14.02 72.73
C LYS A 293 -39.52 15.44 72.15
N LYS A 294 -38.52 15.78 71.32
CA LYS A 294 -38.42 17.12 70.69
C LYS A 294 -38.69 17.16 69.18
N LEU A 295 -39.21 16.08 68.61
CA LEU A 295 -39.65 16.00 67.20
C LEU A 295 -41.11 15.51 67.04
N LYS A 296 -41.92 15.63 68.09
CA LYS A 296 -43.40 15.49 68.03
C LYS A 296 -44.13 16.83 67.96
N GLY A 297 -43.42 17.92 67.65
CA GLY A 297 -43.92 19.29 67.82
C GLY A 297 -44.05 20.14 66.56
N LEU A 298 -43.31 19.88 65.47
CA LEU A 298 -43.46 20.68 64.26
C LEU A 298 -43.12 19.82 63.07
N PHE A 299 -44.19 19.37 62.40
CA PHE A 299 -44.19 18.47 61.26
C PHE A 299 -43.74 17.05 61.65
N GLY A 300 -44.52 16.05 61.29
CA GLY A 300 -44.00 14.68 61.25
C GLY A 300 -43.06 14.57 60.05
N TYR A 301 -42.00 15.40 60.04
CA TYR A 301 -41.07 15.61 58.93
C TYR A 301 -40.26 14.36 58.65
#